data_AF-A0A0D3RIW3-F1
#
_entry.id   AF-A0A0D3RIW3-F1
#
_cell.length_a   1.000
_cell.length_b   1.000
_cell.length_c   1.000
_cell.angle_alpha   90.00
_cell.angle_beta   90.00
_cell.angle_gamma   90.00
#
_symmetry.space_group_name_H-M   'P 1'
#
loop_
_entity.id
_entity.type
_entity.pdbx_description
1 polymer ?
#
loop_
_entity_poly.entity_id
_entity_poly.type
_entity_poly.pdbx_seq_one_letter_code
_entity_poly.pdbx_strand_id
1 'polypeptide(L)'
;QEDGTSTPSFINTFQRGSEESVWDTVDQPDWDNLSKGESGSGYLALFNNGGGSFASQYKYTDAPDADARLVQAAYWAEQYATSQGNQSQIATTVADAAKLGDYLRYSMYDKYFKQISASCSTAGSVACPAGNSKANEETYLLS
;
A
#
# COMPACT_ATOMS: atom_id res chain seq x y z
N GLN A 1 -5.87 12.39 10.48
CA GLN A 1 -6.38 13.78 10.50
C GLN A 1 -5.23 14.72 10.81
N GLU A 2 -5.18 15.91 10.21
CA GLU A 2 -4.11 16.89 10.45
C GLU A 2 -4.42 17.82 11.64
N ASP A 3 -4.65 17.25 12.82
CA ASP A 3 -4.94 18.06 14.02
C ASP A 3 -3.69 18.59 14.74
N GLY A 4 -2.51 18.06 14.39
CA GLY A 4 -1.23 18.43 15.00
C GLY A 4 -1.03 17.92 16.44
N THR A 5 -1.93 17.09 16.95
CA THR A 5 -1.92 16.65 18.36
C THR A 5 -2.12 15.15 18.55
N SER A 6 -2.84 14.47 17.67
CA SER A 6 -3.11 13.03 17.80
C SER A 6 -1.89 12.19 17.48
N THR A 7 -1.71 11.08 18.23
CA THR A 7 -0.60 10.13 18.05
C THR A 7 -1.12 8.68 18.00
N PRO A 8 -0.58 7.82 17.12
CA PRO A 8 0.43 8.11 16.09
C PRO A 8 -0.14 8.92 14.91
N SER A 9 0.73 9.67 14.22
CA SER A 9 0.39 10.38 12.99
C SER A 9 0.83 9.57 11.77
N PHE A 10 -0.07 9.38 10.81
CA PHE A 10 0.23 8.68 9.56
C PHE A 10 0.82 9.65 8.54
N ILE A 11 2.01 9.32 8.04
CA ILE A 11 2.77 10.11 7.09
C ILE A 11 3.35 9.20 6.01
N ASN A 12 3.72 9.79 4.88
CA ASN A 12 4.49 9.13 3.85
C ASN A 12 5.50 10.12 3.24
N THR A 13 6.48 9.61 2.50
CA THR A 13 7.64 10.35 2.01
C THR A 13 7.87 10.12 0.50
N PHE A 14 8.22 8.90 0.10
CA PHE A 14 8.58 8.56 -1.29
C PHE A 14 7.38 8.65 -2.23
N GLN A 15 7.47 9.52 -3.24
CA GLN A 15 6.42 9.77 -4.24
C GLN A 15 6.93 10.18 -5.63
N ARG A 16 8.23 10.47 -5.82
CA ARG A 16 8.77 11.10 -7.05
C ARG A 16 9.72 10.22 -7.87
N GLY A 17 9.64 8.90 -7.69
CA GLY A 17 10.29 7.92 -8.57
C GLY A 17 11.66 7.45 -8.08
N SER A 18 12.35 6.68 -8.91
CA SER A 18 13.53 5.88 -8.52
C SER A 18 14.77 6.69 -8.16
N GLU A 19 14.82 7.98 -8.52
CA GLU A 19 15.94 8.87 -8.19
C GLU A 19 15.68 9.71 -6.92
N GLU A 20 14.50 9.60 -6.31
CA GLU A 20 14.20 10.25 -5.03
C GLU A 20 14.83 9.45 -3.89
N SER A 21 15.97 9.92 -3.38
CA SER A 21 16.60 9.31 -2.21
C SER A 21 15.87 9.71 -0.92
N VAL A 22 16.18 9.03 0.19
CA VAL A 22 15.66 9.40 1.52
C VAL A 22 16.05 10.83 1.95
N TRP A 23 17.07 11.43 1.33
CA TRP A 23 17.50 12.79 1.61
C TRP A 23 16.75 13.83 0.78
N ASP A 24 16.01 13.39 -0.23
CA ASP A 24 15.36 14.26 -1.20
C ASP A 24 13.85 14.36 -0.97
N THR A 25 13.25 13.54 -0.10
CA THR A 25 11.80 13.48 0.13
C THR A 25 11.22 14.73 0.81
N VAL A 26 9.91 14.89 0.71
CA VAL A 26 9.13 15.83 1.52
C VAL A 26 8.13 15.04 2.36
N ASP A 27 8.32 15.01 3.68
CA ASP A 27 7.41 14.35 4.61
C ASP A 27 6.03 15.01 4.55
N GLN A 28 5.00 14.21 4.25
CA GLN A 28 3.64 14.69 4.01
C GLN A 28 2.61 13.79 4.70
N PRO A 29 1.45 14.34 5.12
CA PRO A 29 0.45 13.57 5.85
C PRO A 29 -0.33 12.63 4.91
N ASP A 30 -0.61 11.42 5.38
CA ASP A 30 -1.44 10.48 4.62
C ASP A 30 -2.87 10.99 4.46
N TRP A 31 -3.38 11.73 5.44
CA TRP A 31 -4.59 12.52 5.35
C TRP A 31 -4.21 13.96 4.99
N ASP A 32 -4.40 14.38 3.74
CA ASP A 32 -4.16 15.75 3.29
C ASP A 32 -5.47 16.54 3.27
N ASN A 33 -5.67 17.46 4.22
CA ASN A 33 -6.87 18.32 4.26
C ASN A 33 -6.65 19.70 3.63
N LEU A 34 -5.52 19.91 2.94
CA LEU A 34 -5.10 21.15 2.30
C LEU A 34 -4.82 22.31 3.28
N SER A 35 -4.72 22.04 4.59
CA SER A 35 -4.48 23.07 5.62
C SER A 35 -3.00 23.38 5.84
N LYS A 36 -2.10 22.51 5.37
CA LYS A 36 -0.64 22.61 5.46
C LYS A 36 -0.04 22.44 4.07
N GLY A 37 1.19 22.94 3.86
CA GLY A 37 1.81 22.94 2.54
C GLY A 37 1.36 24.15 1.71
N GLU A 38 1.18 23.95 0.40
CA GLU A 38 0.81 25.01 -0.53
C GLU A 38 -0.70 25.35 -0.42
N SER A 39 -1.01 26.65 -0.47
CA SER A 39 -2.39 27.13 -0.32
C SER A 39 -3.30 26.57 -1.42
N GLY A 40 -4.32 25.81 -1.02
CA GLY A 40 -5.33 25.26 -1.92
C GLY A 40 -4.96 23.92 -2.58
N SER A 41 -3.74 23.40 -2.36
CA SER A 41 -3.32 22.11 -2.89
C SER A 41 -2.63 21.20 -1.87
N GLY A 42 -2.35 21.69 -0.67
CA GLY A 42 -1.71 20.90 0.37
C GLY A 42 -0.29 20.52 -0.05
N TYR A 43 0.06 19.24 0.10
CA TYR A 43 1.29 18.67 -0.46
C TYR A 43 1.05 18.02 -1.83
N LEU A 44 -0.20 17.89 -2.27
CA LEU A 44 -0.59 17.08 -3.42
C LEU A 44 0.02 17.57 -4.74
N ALA A 45 0.17 18.89 -4.90
CA ALA A 45 0.73 19.49 -6.12
C ALA A 45 2.20 19.16 -6.34
N LEU A 46 2.93 18.68 -5.32
CA LEU A 46 4.29 18.18 -5.47
C LEU A 46 4.36 16.86 -6.24
N PHE A 47 3.27 16.10 -6.27
CA PHE A 47 3.27 14.71 -6.72
C PHE A 47 2.31 14.43 -7.89
N ASN A 48 1.27 15.26 -8.07
CA ASN A 48 0.33 15.13 -9.17
C ASN A 48 -0.17 16.49 -9.67
N ASN A 49 -0.70 16.52 -10.89
CA ASN A 49 -1.17 17.74 -11.54
C ASN A 49 -2.60 18.16 -11.13
N GLY A 50 -3.25 17.41 -10.23
CA GLY A 50 -4.60 17.67 -9.73
C GLY A 50 -5.72 17.65 -10.77
N GLY A 51 -5.47 17.32 -12.05
CA GLY A 51 -6.50 17.37 -13.08
C GLY A 51 -7.25 18.72 -13.19
N GLY A 52 -6.64 19.81 -12.73
CA GLY A 52 -7.23 21.16 -12.67
C GLY A 52 -7.66 21.64 -11.28
N SER A 53 -7.82 20.77 -10.28
CA SER A 53 -8.15 21.19 -8.90
C SER A 53 -7.81 20.12 -7.86
N PHE A 54 -7.43 20.52 -6.65
CA PHE A 54 -7.14 19.59 -5.56
C PHE A 54 -8.32 19.48 -4.59
N ALA A 55 -8.48 18.29 -4.01
CA ALA A 55 -9.48 17.99 -2.99
C ALA A 55 -8.80 17.37 -1.76
N SER A 56 -9.32 17.69 -0.58
CA SER A 56 -8.93 17.01 0.65
C SER A 56 -9.14 15.50 0.50
N GLN A 57 -8.15 14.71 0.88
CA GLN A 57 -8.14 13.27 0.63
C GLN A 57 -7.28 12.52 1.63
N TYR A 58 -7.39 11.19 1.62
CA TYR A 58 -6.46 10.32 2.31
C TYR A 58 -5.88 9.29 1.35
N LYS A 59 -4.65 8.88 1.63
CA LYS A 59 -3.92 7.84 0.89
C LYS A 59 -3.03 7.09 1.86
N TYR A 60 -2.99 5.78 1.74
CA TYR A 60 -2.10 4.91 2.51
C TYR A 60 -1.34 4.02 1.53
N THR A 61 -0.15 3.58 1.92
CA THR A 61 0.68 2.67 1.13
C THR A 61 1.00 1.46 1.98
N ASP A 62 0.64 0.29 1.47
CA ASP A 62 1.01 -0.98 2.08
C ASP A 62 2.51 -1.26 1.84
N ALA A 63 3.11 -1.99 2.77
CA ALA A 63 4.42 -2.60 2.61
C ALA A 63 4.23 -4.12 2.62
N PRO A 64 4.03 -4.75 1.44
CA PRO A 64 3.57 -6.15 1.35
C PRO A 64 4.47 -7.16 2.08
N ASP A 65 5.77 -6.85 2.19
CA ASP A 65 6.73 -7.68 2.93
C ASP A 65 6.46 -7.68 4.44
N ALA A 66 6.01 -6.56 5.01
CA ALA A 66 5.66 -6.42 6.42
C ALA A 66 4.39 -7.18 6.75
N ASP A 67 3.36 -7.04 5.93
CA ASP A 67 2.10 -7.75 6.08
C ASP A 67 2.29 -9.26 5.91
N ALA A 68 3.04 -9.70 4.89
CA ALA A 68 3.38 -11.11 4.72
C ALA A 68 4.16 -11.68 5.92
N ARG A 69 5.09 -10.89 6.49
CA ARG A 69 5.85 -11.27 7.69
C ARG A 69 4.94 -11.40 8.91
N LEU A 70 3.91 -10.58 9.04
CA LEU A 70 2.90 -10.70 10.10
C LEU A 70 2.10 -12.00 9.93
N VAL A 71 1.65 -12.31 8.71
CA VAL A 71 0.97 -13.58 8.40
C VAL A 71 1.88 -14.77 8.72
N GLN A 72 3.17 -14.69 8.36
CA GLN A 72 4.16 -15.71 8.69
C GLN A 72 4.32 -15.89 10.21
N ALA A 73 4.36 -14.80 10.98
CA ALA A 73 4.47 -14.86 12.44
C ALA A 73 3.21 -15.47 13.07
N ALA A 74 2.02 -15.13 12.57
CA ALA A 74 0.75 -15.69 13.02
C ALA A 74 0.68 -17.21 12.78
N TYR A 75 1.19 -17.70 11.65
CA TYR A 75 1.33 -19.13 11.39
C TYR A 75 2.15 -19.84 12.47
N TRP A 76 3.33 -19.32 12.83
CA TRP A 76 4.15 -19.92 13.87
C TRP A 76 3.50 -19.85 15.25
N ALA A 77 2.82 -18.73 15.57
CA ALA A 77 2.04 -18.61 16.79
C ALA A 77 0.96 -19.70 16.87
N GLU A 78 0.27 -19.99 15.77
CA GLU A 78 -0.71 -21.08 15.69
C GLU A 78 -0.07 -22.45 15.94
N GLN A 79 1.06 -22.76 15.30
CA GLN A 79 1.77 -24.02 15.52
C GLN A 79 2.15 -24.20 16.99
N TYR A 80 2.72 -23.16 17.62
CA TYR A 80 3.16 -23.22 19.01
C TYR A 80 1.98 -23.30 19.98
N ALA A 81 0.95 -22.47 19.81
CA ALA A 81 -0.23 -22.50 20.66
C ALA A 81 -0.96 -23.84 20.56
N THR A 82 -1.05 -24.43 19.37
CA THR A 82 -1.62 -25.76 19.15
C THR A 82 -0.84 -26.84 19.91
N SER A 83 0.50 -26.81 19.83
CA SER A 83 1.36 -27.77 20.54
C SER A 83 1.20 -27.70 22.07
N GLN A 84 0.79 -26.55 22.60
CA GLN A 84 0.55 -26.29 24.02
C GLN A 84 -0.92 -26.50 24.43
N GLY A 85 -1.82 -26.85 23.51
CA GLY A 85 -3.26 -26.94 23.78
C GLY A 85 -3.96 -25.58 23.99
N ASN A 86 -3.32 -24.48 23.57
CA ASN A 86 -3.74 -23.10 23.80
C ASN A 86 -4.24 -22.38 22.53
N GLN A 87 -4.47 -23.09 21.42
CA GLN A 87 -4.89 -22.50 20.13
C GLN A 87 -6.11 -21.57 20.26
N SER A 88 -7.09 -21.95 21.10
CA SER A 88 -8.30 -21.14 21.31
C SER A 88 -8.03 -19.74 21.87
N GLN A 89 -6.88 -19.54 22.54
CA GLN A 89 -6.50 -18.24 23.13
C GLN A 89 -6.06 -17.22 22.06
N ILE A 90 -5.67 -17.66 20.87
CA ILE A 90 -5.17 -16.80 19.79
C ILE A 90 -6.07 -16.81 18.54
N ALA A 91 -7.24 -17.43 18.61
CA ALA A 91 -8.13 -17.64 17.46
C ALA A 91 -8.48 -16.32 16.74
N THR A 92 -8.73 -15.24 17.49
CA THR A 92 -8.99 -13.90 16.91
C THR A 92 -7.76 -13.37 16.17
N THR A 93 -6.56 -13.48 16.74
CA THR A 93 -5.33 -13.02 16.09
C THR A 93 -5.04 -13.77 14.80
N VAL A 94 -5.29 -15.09 14.76
CA VAL A 94 -5.14 -15.90 13.54
C VAL A 94 -6.19 -15.48 12.49
N ALA A 95 -7.43 -15.21 12.90
CA ALA A 95 -8.47 -14.73 11.99
C ALA A 95 -8.14 -13.35 11.41
N ASP A 96 -7.59 -12.43 12.21
CA ASP A 96 -7.15 -11.12 11.76
C ASP A 96 -5.96 -11.23 10.79
N ALA A 97 -5.00 -12.12 11.05
CA ALA A 97 -3.90 -12.40 10.13
C ALA A 97 -4.38 -13.02 8.81
N ALA A 98 -5.37 -13.92 8.85
CA ALA A 98 -5.99 -14.46 7.65
C ALA A 98 -6.69 -13.36 6.83
N LYS A 99 -7.41 -12.45 7.50
CA LYS A 99 -8.03 -11.28 6.86
C LYS A 99 -6.97 -10.35 6.26
N LEU A 100 -5.85 -10.11 6.94
CA LEU A 100 -4.72 -9.35 6.39
C LEU A 100 -4.21 -9.99 5.10
N GLY A 101 -3.97 -11.31 5.11
CA GLY A 101 -3.56 -12.07 3.92
C GLY A 101 -4.56 -11.99 2.76
N ASP A 102 -5.86 -11.84 3.05
CA ASP A 102 -6.88 -11.67 2.02
C ASP A 102 -6.79 -10.30 1.32
N TYR A 103 -6.57 -9.22 2.07
CA TYR A 103 -6.33 -7.88 1.51
C TYR A 103 -4.94 -7.76 0.86
N LEU A 104 -3.93 -8.45 1.38
CA LEU A 104 -2.57 -8.47 0.83
C LEU A 104 -2.52 -8.95 -0.64
N ARG A 105 -3.57 -9.63 -1.12
CA ARG A 105 -3.72 -9.98 -2.55
C ARG A 105 -3.68 -8.77 -3.48
N TYR A 106 -3.97 -7.55 -3.00
CA TYR A 106 -3.78 -6.34 -3.80
C TYR A 106 -2.33 -6.15 -4.28
N SER A 107 -1.35 -6.64 -3.53
CA SER A 107 0.07 -6.60 -3.92
C SER A 107 0.41 -7.49 -5.12
N MET A 108 -0.50 -8.37 -5.55
CA MET A 108 -0.28 -9.31 -6.67
C MET A 108 -0.69 -8.75 -8.02
N TYR A 109 -1.28 -7.54 -8.05
CA TYR A 109 -1.77 -6.91 -9.28
C TYR A 109 -0.78 -5.88 -9.81
N ASP A 110 -0.74 -5.71 -11.14
CA ASP A 110 -0.14 -4.53 -11.75
C ASP A 110 -0.75 -3.24 -11.17
N LYS A 111 0.09 -2.21 -10.97
CA LYS A 111 -0.30 -0.93 -10.35
C LYS A 111 -1.56 -0.30 -10.95
N TYR A 112 -1.77 -0.49 -12.26
CA TYR A 112 -2.93 0.02 -13.00
C TYR A 112 -3.78 -1.09 -13.60
N PHE A 113 -3.71 -2.31 -13.06
CA PHE A 113 -4.45 -3.48 -13.51
C PHE A 113 -4.26 -3.77 -15.02
N LYS A 114 -3.08 -3.46 -15.56
CA LYS A 114 -2.71 -3.74 -16.95
C LYS A 114 -2.43 -5.22 -17.16
N GLN A 115 -2.56 -5.67 -18.41
CA GLN A 115 -2.22 -7.04 -18.76
C GLN A 115 -0.72 -7.28 -18.53
N ILE A 116 -0.39 -8.36 -17.84
CA ILE A 116 0.99 -8.77 -17.62
C ILE A 116 1.43 -9.67 -18.78
N SER A 117 2.41 -9.21 -19.55
CA SER A 117 2.97 -9.95 -20.69
C SER A 117 4.32 -9.38 -21.11
N ALA A 118 5.16 -10.18 -21.77
CA ALA A 118 6.47 -9.73 -22.26
C ALA A 118 6.36 -8.53 -23.21
N SER A 119 5.30 -8.47 -24.03
CA SER A 119 5.02 -7.32 -24.90
C SER A 119 4.68 -6.08 -24.08
N CYS A 120 3.86 -6.19 -23.04
CA CYS A 120 3.54 -5.07 -22.14
C CYS A 120 4.74 -4.57 -21.34
N SER A 121 5.65 -5.46 -20.90
CA SER A 121 6.90 -5.07 -20.25
C SER A 121 7.79 -4.19 -21.13
N THR A 122 7.69 -4.35 -22.45
CA THR A 122 8.47 -3.57 -23.42
C THR A 122 7.73 -2.31 -23.88
N ALA A 123 6.41 -2.38 -24.06
CA ALA A 123 5.59 -1.28 -24.56
C ALA A 123 5.32 -0.17 -23.52
N GLY A 124 5.45 -0.50 -22.23
CA GLY A 124 5.17 0.41 -21.12
C GLY A 124 3.67 0.56 -20.81
N SER A 125 3.38 1.13 -19.63
CA SER A 125 2.03 1.17 -19.04
C SER A 125 1.00 1.95 -19.88
N VAL A 126 1.41 2.93 -20.69
CA VAL A 126 0.49 3.74 -21.51
C VAL A 126 -0.05 2.94 -22.69
N ALA A 127 0.79 2.15 -23.35
CA ALA A 127 0.43 1.38 -24.53
C ALA A 127 -0.17 0.00 -24.20
N CYS A 128 0.16 -0.57 -23.03
CA CYS A 128 -0.39 -1.86 -22.62
C CYS A 128 -1.91 -1.76 -22.35
N PRO A 129 -2.72 -2.70 -22.88
CA PRO A 129 -4.16 -2.74 -22.60
C PRO A 129 -4.45 -3.10 -21.13
N ALA A 130 -5.65 -2.78 -20.67
CA ALA A 130 -6.14 -3.26 -19.39
C ALA A 130 -6.23 -4.80 -19.39
N GLY A 131 -5.86 -5.44 -18.29
CA GLY A 131 -6.06 -6.87 -18.11
C GLY A 131 -7.50 -7.16 -17.71
N ASN A 132 -8.00 -8.34 -18.09
CA ASN A 132 -9.29 -8.85 -17.64
C ASN A 132 -9.08 -10.02 -16.68
N SER A 133 -9.86 -10.04 -15.60
CA SER A 133 -9.81 -11.13 -14.60
C SER A 133 -8.37 -11.36 -14.11
N LYS A 134 -7.81 -12.55 -14.33
CA LYS A 134 -6.46 -12.92 -13.85
C LYS A 134 -5.32 -12.37 -14.71
N ALA A 135 -5.59 -11.78 -15.89
CA ALA A 135 -4.54 -11.30 -16.78
C ALA A 135 -3.69 -10.14 -16.20
N ASN A 136 -4.14 -9.52 -15.10
CA ASN A 136 -3.44 -8.46 -14.38
C ASN A 136 -2.90 -8.89 -13.00
N GLU A 137 -3.10 -10.16 -12.59
CA GLU A 137 -2.63 -10.73 -11.32
C GLU A 137 -1.47 -11.73 -11.50
N GLU A 138 -1.09 -11.99 -12.75
CA GLU A 138 -0.23 -13.10 -13.17
C GLU A 138 1.24 -13.03 -12.68
N THR A 139 1.62 -12.04 -11.84
CA THR A 139 2.92 -12.12 -11.17
C THR A 139 2.89 -13.10 -10.00
N TYR A 140 1.78 -13.18 -9.24
CA TYR A 140 1.72 -13.89 -7.95
C TYR A 140 2.89 -13.57 -7.01
N LEU A 141 3.51 -12.40 -7.19
CA LEU A 141 4.57 -11.88 -6.35
C LEU A 141 3.98 -10.83 -5.41
N LEU A 142 4.66 -10.62 -4.29
CA LEU A 142 4.45 -9.44 -3.46
C LEU A 142 5.25 -8.30 -4.10
N SER A 143 4.54 -7.32 -4.69
CA SER A 143 5.16 -6.16 -5.38
C SER A 143 5.74 -5.12 -4.43
#